data_AF-A0A1L8ZBQ2-F1
#
_entry.id   AF-A0A1L8ZBQ2-F1
#
_cell.length_a   1.000
_cell.length_b   1.000
_cell.length_c   1.000
_cell.angle_alpha   90.00
_cell.angle_beta   90.00
_cell.angle_gamma   90.00
#
_symmetry.space_group_name_H-M   'P 1'
#
loop_
_entity.id
_entity.type
_entity.pdbx_description
1 polymer ?
#
loop_
_entity_poly.entity_id
_entity_poly.type
_entity_poly.pdbx_seq_one_letter_code
_entity_poly.pdbx_strand_id
1 'polypeptide(L)' 'MKTKLGFNRLSRKASHRRALLKNMVISFFKYEKISSTKAKLFEVKRFAERLITRAKVDTVHNRR' A
#
# COMPACT_ATOMS: atom_id res chain seq x y z
N MET A 1 5.83 20.23 10.59
CA MET A 1 6.79 19.64 9.62
C MET A 1 6.01 18.94 8.50
N LYS A 2 5.83 19.60 7.33
CA LYS A 2 5.11 19.03 6.17
C LYS A 2 6.05 18.10 5.40
N THR A 3 5.80 16.80 5.38
CA THR A 3 6.52 15.88 4.49
C THR A 3 6.01 16.09 3.06
N LYS A 4 6.84 16.65 2.16
CA LYS A 4 6.58 16.67 0.71
C LYS A 4 6.31 15.23 0.26
N LEU A 5 5.08 14.98 -0.20
CA LEU A 5 4.48 13.66 -0.40
C LEU A 5 4.95 13.01 -1.73
N GLY A 6 6.26 12.84 -1.92
CA GLY A 6 6.81 12.23 -3.13
C GLY A 6 6.84 10.70 -3.05
N PHE A 7 7.43 10.17 -1.96
CA PHE A 7 7.72 8.75 -1.76
C PHE A 7 8.47 8.54 -0.43
N ASN A 8 7.98 7.68 0.46
CA ASN A 8 8.70 7.32 1.69
C ASN A 8 9.39 5.95 1.58
N ARG A 9 10.71 5.91 1.81
CA ARG A 9 11.51 4.68 1.78
C ARG A 9 11.32 3.78 2.99
N LEU A 10 10.67 4.26 4.06
CA LEU A 10 10.46 3.56 5.34
C LEU A 10 11.74 2.94 5.94
N SER A 11 12.89 3.56 5.65
CA SER A 11 14.24 3.08 6.00
C SER A 11 14.51 1.62 5.59
N ARG A 12 13.97 1.18 4.45
CA ARG A 12 14.10 -0.21 3.95
C ARG A 12 14.63 -0.27 2.51
N LYS A 13 15.34 -1.36 2.20
CA LYS A 13 15.66 -1.75 0.82
C LYS A 13 14.38 -1.96 0.00
N ALA A 14 14.46 -1.79 -1.32
CA ALA A 14 13.30 -1.81 -2.19
C ALA A 14 12.52 -3.13 -2.14
N SER A 15 13.21 -4.28 -2.12
CA SER A 15 12.60 -5.62 -2.00
C SER A 15 11.76 -5.76 -0.73
N HIS A 16 12.37 -5.47 0.42
CA HIS A 16 11.70 -5.55 1.73
C HIS A 16 10.54 -4.56 1.81
N ARG A 17 10.68 -3.33 1.29
CA ARG A 17 9.57 -2.36 1.28
C ARG A 17 8.37 -2.86 0.47
N ARG A 18 8.60 -3.47 -0.70
CA ARG A 18 7.52 -4.06 -1.53
C ARG A 18 6.82 -5.20 -0.79
N ALA A 19 7.57 -6.10 -0.16
CA ALA A 19 7.00 -7.20 0.63
C ALA A 19 6.16 -6.69 1.81
N LEU A 20 6.68 -5.70 2.55
CA LEU A 20 5.96 -5.08 3.67
C LEU A 20 4.62 -4.47 3.23
N LEU A 21 4.63 -3.67 2.15
CA LEU A 21 3.41 -3.03 1.66
C LEU A 21 2.39 -4.05 1.17
N LYS A 22 2.82 -5.09 0.44
CA LYS A 22 1.92 -6.18 0.01
C LYS A 22 1.24 -6.85 1.20
N ASN A 23 2.03 -7.25 2.21
CA ASN A 23 1.49 -7.94 3.38
C ASN A 23 0.51 -7.07 4.17
N MET A 24 0.83 -5.79 4.38
CA MET A 24 -0.07 -4.87 5.09
C MET A 24 -1.39 -4.66 4.36
N VAL A 25 -1.34 -4.59 3.02
CA VAL A 25 -2.53 -4.38 2.18
C VAL A 25 -3.40 -5.63 2.15
N ILE A 26 -2.80 -6.82 2.06
CA ILE A 26 -3.52 -8.09 2.18
C ILE A 26 -4.22 -8.18 3.54
N SER A 27 -3.51 -7.88 4.63
CA SER A 27 -4.12 -7.84 5.97
C SER A 27 -5.23 -6.78 6.08
N PHE A 28 -5.05 -5.62 5.45
CA PHE A 28 -6.07 -4.58 5.43
C PHE A 28 -7.35 -5.03 4.72
N PHE A 29 -7.25 -5.68 3.55
CA PHE A 29 -8.43 -6.21 2.86
C PHE A 29 -9.06 -7.39 3.60
N LYS A 30 -8.26 -8.21 4.30
CA LYS A 30 -8.75 -9.37 5.05
C LYS A 30 -9.49 -9.00 6.34
N TYR A 31 -8.98 -8.02 7.08
CA TYR A 31 -9.47 -7.67 8.42
C TYR A 31 -10.17 -6.30 8.47
N GLU A 32 -10.30 -5.62 7.33
CA GLU A 32 -10.94 -4.30 7.12
C GLU A 32 -10.27 -3.12 7.85
N LYS A 33 -9.48 -3.40 8.89
CA LYS A 33 -8.78 -2.40 9.71
C LYS A 33 -7.41 -2.93 10.10
N ILE A 34 -6.42 -2.04 10.06
CA ILE A 34 -5.07 -2.32 10.55
C ILE A 34 -4.55 -1.15 11.40
N SER A 35 -3.74 -1.46 12.40
CA SER A 35 -3.01 -0.46 13.19
C SER A 35 -1.52 -0.54 12.87
N SER A 36 -0.89 0.61 12.63
CA SER A 36 0.54 0.72 12.38
C SER A 36 1.03 2.16 12.57
N THR A 37 2.29 2.42 12.25
CA THR A 37 2.83 3.79 12.33
C THR A 37 2.25 4.67 11.24
N LYS A 38 2.08 5.97 11.53
CA LYS A 38 1.56 6.97 10.59
C LYS A 38 2.25 6.90 9.22
N ALA A 39 3.58 6.88 9.20
CA ALA A 39 4.36 6.79 7.97
C ALA A 39 4.08 5.53 7.13
N LYS A 40 3.90 4.37 7.78
CA LYS A 40 3.56 3.12 7.07
C LYS A 40 2.14 3.18 6.51
N LEU A 41 1.18 3.69 7.29
CA LEU A 41 -0.22 3.78 6.88
C LEU A 41 -0.43 4.73 5.68
N PHE A 42 0.33 5.83 5.59
CA PHE A 42 0.29 6.71 4.42
C PHE A 42 0.72 5.99 3.12
N GLU A 43 1.80 5.20 3.18
CA GLU A 43 2.28 4.44 2.02
C GLU A 43 1.33 3.28 1.67
N VAL A 44 0.77 2.60 2.68
CA VAL A 44 -0.23 1.55 2.49
C VAL A 44 -1.49 2.12 1.83
N LYS A 45 -1.98 3.27 2.29
CA LYS A 45 -3.13 3.96 1.69
C LYS A 45 -2.91 4.23 0.20
N ARG A 46 -1.77 4.85 -0.15
CA ARG A 46 -1.43 5.16 -1.55
C ARG A 46 -1.33 3.91 -2.42
N PHE A 47 -0.82 2.81 -1.87
CA PHE A 47 -0.74 1.53 -2.58
C PHE A 47 -2.12 0.88 -2.76
N ALA A 48 -2.95 0.88 -1.71
CA ALA A 48 -4.29 0.32 -1.72
C ALA A 48 -5.22 1.08 -2.69
N GLU A 49 -5.19 2.42 -2.72
CA GLU A 49 -6.00 3.23 -3.64
C GLU A 49 -5.74 2.88 -5.12
N ARG A 50 -4.47 2.61 -5.48
CA ARG A 50 -4.11 2.17 -6.83
C ARG A 50 -4.66 0.79 -7.17
N LEU A 51 -4.66 -0.13 -6.20
CA LEU A 51 -5.25 -1.46 -6.39
C LEU A 51 -6.77 -1.39 -6.53
N ILE A 52 -7.44 -0.62 -5.66
CA ILE A 52 -8.89 -0.41 -5.73
C ILE A 52 -9.26 0.20 -7.08
N THR A 53 -8.50 1.18 -7.56
CA THR A 53 -8.74 1.81 -8.86
C THR A 53 -8.69 0.80 -10.01
N ARG A 54 -7.73 -0.14 -9.99
CA ARG A 54 -7.65 -1.21 -11.00
C ARG A 54 -8.76 -2.23 -10.84
N ALA A 55 -9.11 -2.58 -9.60
CA ALA A 55 -10.15 -3.56 -9.29
C ALA A 55 -11.56 -3.11 -9.68
N LYS A 56 -11.79 -1.80 -9.85
CA LYS A 56 -13.08 -1.26 -10.34
C LYS A 56 -13.45 -1.77 -11.74
N VAL A 57 -12.47 -2.08 -12.58
CA VAL A 57 -12.69 -2.56 -13.95
C VAL A 57 -12.23 -4.01 -14.04
N ASP A 58 -13.18 -4.93 -14.18
CA ASP A 58 -12.88 -6.35 -14.18
C ASP A 58 -12.38 -6.85 -15.54
N THR A 59 -11.05 -6.87 -15.71
CA THR A 59 -10.39 -7.42 -16.90
C THR A 59 -9.27 -8.37 -16.48
N VAL A 60 -8.97 -9.35 -17.33
CA VAL A 60 -7.85 -10.29 -17.11
C VAL A 60 -6.52 -9.54 -16.93
N HIS A 61 -6.32 -8.43 -17.63
CA HIS A 61 -5.13 -7.59 -17.48
C HIS A 61 -5.02 -6.95 -16.09
N ASN A 62 -6.13 -6.50 -15.51
CA ASN A 62 -6.13 -5.87 -14.19
C ASN A 62 -5.99 -6.88 -13.04
N ARG A 63 -6.39 -8.14 -13.26
CA ARG A 63 -6.22 -9.23 -12.27
C ARG A 63 -4.79 -9.78 -12.22
N ARG A 64 -4.02 -9.64 -13.32
CA ARG A 64 -2.62 -10.08 -13.44
C ARG A 64 -1.65 -9.03 -12.88
#